data_AF-A0AAU0TM38-F1
#
_entry.id   AF-A0AAU0TM38-F1
#
_cell.length_a   1.000
_cell.length_b   1.000
_cell.length_c   1.000
_cell.angle_alpha   90.00
_cell.angle_beta   90.00
_cell.angle_gamma   90.00
#
_symmetry.space_group_name_H-M   'P 1'
#
loop_
_entity.id
_entity.type
_entity.pdbx_description
1 polymer ?
#
loop_
_entity_poly.entity_id
_entity_poly.type
_entity_poly.pdbx_seq_one_letter_code
_entity_poly.pdbx_strand_id
1 'polypeptide(L)'
;MGARVLLCIGCDDYQSLNKLSGAERDALSMHTALSSGPLSRISQEDSYLLKSPSRSQLDEMLLGLQDRYDEIESFTLFFAGHGGEANDSYFFCLSDTRADRLSTTGFALSRLFEYFNELKAAHCNVIIDACNAGGMVSNLGILLKPEVIGKAKTFGVSFFVSSAADQYASENSLGGFGTVALLKVLHGEIDTGSRAAVLDLLDIGRPAAQHVSDQTGGEQMPSVWSVNLYGHMPLSGNPHASDNSVSSLLTITGISPASPAGQAISSHSSELYKLMFAPEHELSAENLFPVLSKFVHRLVDIPNASGAFIGGVWQSLEKGARHHSNLFARVELSATCISLLLESSQKDSASGDCVIGLAHEIVVEIEYLLSEIVSGLREDPCSLSRHGIPDLFYLPQRISRILGWAGASLHLARELGRSDTVILEALQEMSGYLMEHYASVLAGMSEDEAPFWAAFLTAIKIDELNGLGELVVSKLINVLIEHDGRLARPLLPAKDVFAYLKARADKDSVALKSLSSSPSETLALVLLISERHSLRDELDFNLVSLDHAHLNIFIPQSYLEFSQPFVRNGINHVFQIGHKVWTVEDVTQRWEAACKPQMLQDASLQNLATRIGAICASLIFPNRVPWFLVSAP
;
A
#
# COMPACT_ATOMS: atom_id res chain seq x y z
N MET A 1 15.28 8.10 38.57
CA MET A 1 14.46 6.96 38.09
C MET A 1 14.88 5.75 38.91
N GLY A 2 13.94 4.92 39.34
CA GLY A 2 14.30 3.70 40.07
C GLY A 2 14.95 2.70 39.10
N ALA A 3 15.81 1.82 39.60
CA ALA A 3 16.44 0.81 38.76
C ALA A 3 15.39 -0.19 38.26
N ARG A 4 15.51 -0.62 37.00
CA ARG A 4 14.73 -1.72 36.42
C ARG A 4 15.68 -2.87 36.16
N VAL A 5 15.48 -3.99 36.85
CA VAL A 5 16.42 -5.12 36.82
C VAL A 5 15.86 -6.23 35.94
N LEU A 6 16.69 -6.81 35.09
CA LEU A 6 16.36 -7.98 34.27
C LEU A 6 17.27 -9.15 34.64
N LEU A 7 16.69 -10.31 34.94
CA LEU A 7 17.39 -11.56 35.10
C LEU A 7 16.83 -12.60 34.13
N CYS A 8 17.62 -12.96 33.12
CA CYS A 8 17.30 -14.01 32.16
C CYS A 8 18.07 -15.28 32.51
N ILE A 9 17.36 -16.40 32.65
CA ILE A 9 17.92 -17.71 32.96
C ILE A 9 17.47 -18.69 31.87
N GLY A 10 18.42 -19.34 31.23
CA GLY A 10 18.17 -20.42 30.28
C GLY A 10 19.00 -21.63 30.65
N CYS A 11 18.39 -22.80 30.79
CA CYS A 11 19.10 -24.02 31.19
C CYS A 11 18.92 -25.12 30.16
N ASP A 12 20.00 -25.42 29.44
CA ASP A 12 20.09 -26.51 28.46
C ASP A 12 20.86 -27.71 29.01
N ASP A 13 21.93 -27.45 29.77
CA ASP A 13 22.84 -28.47 30.27
C ASP A 13 22.49 -28.92 31.70
N TYR A 14 21.84 -30.07 31.79
CA TYR A 14 21.45 -30.70 33.06
C TYR A 14 22.36 -31.89 33.39
N GLN A 15 22.74 -32.00 34.67
CA GLN A 15 23.54 -33.12 35.19
C GLN A 15 22.69 -34.39 35.37
N SER A 16 21.42 -34.23 35.78
CA SER A 16 20.53 -35.34 36.14
C SER A 16 19.19 -35.36 35.38
N LEU A 17 18.92 -34.36 34.54
CA LEU A 17 17.73 -34.28 33.70
C LEU A 17 18.12 -34.38 32.22
N ASN A 18 17.14 -34.53 31.34
CA ASN A 18 17.37 -34.50 29.90
C ASN A 18 17.84 -33.11 29.47
N LYS A 19 18.88 -33.05 28.64
CA LYS A 19 19.37 -31.78 28.09
C LYS A 19 18.36 -31.17 27.12
N LEU A 20 18.32 -29.84 27.07
CA LEU A 20 17.57 -29.05 26.10
C LEU A 20 18.56 -28.39 25.12
N SER A 21 18.05 -27.76 24.06
CA SER A 21 18.90 -27.08 23.06
C SER A 21 18.46 -25.67 22.69
N GLY A 22 17.30 -25.23 23.20
CA GLY A 22 16.70 -23.93 22.93
C GLY A 22 16.74 -22.95 24.11
N ALA A 23 16.87 -23.42 25.35
CA ALA A 23 16.61 -22.59 26.53
C ALA A 23 17.67 -21.50 26.74
N GLU A 24 18.96 -21.78 26.51
CA GLU A 24 20.00 -20.76 26.59
C GLU A 24 19.87 -19.71 25.47
N ARG A 25 19.39 -20.14 24.29
CA ARG A 25 19.13 -19.25 23.15
C ARG A 25 17.95 -18.34 23.43
N ASP A 26 16.89 -18.89 24.00
CA ASP A 26 15.68 -18.15 24.39
C ASP A 26 16.02 -17.07 25.42
N ALA A 27 16.79 -17.44 26.45
CA ALA A 27 17.25 -16.50 27.47
C ALA A 27 18.15 -15.40 26.88
N LEU A 28 19.07 -15.74 25.97
CA LEU A 28 19.91 -14.75 25.29
C LEU A 28 19.08 -13.80 24.40
N SER A 29 18.10 -14.34 23.68
CA SER A 29 17.25 -13.57 22.77
C SER A 29 16.37 -12.58 23.53
N MET A 30 15.74 -13.04 24.62
CA MET A 30 14.96 -12.18 25.51
C MET A 30 15.82 -11.13 26.20
N HIS A 31 17.00 -11.52 26.70
CA HIS A 31 17.96 -10.60 27.29
C HIS A 31 18.34 -9.49 26.32
N THR A 32 18.66 -9.84 25.07
CA THR A 32 19.05 -8.89 24.03
C THR A 32 17.90 -7.94 23.68
N ALA A 33 16.69 -8.47 23.50
CA ALA A 33 15.50 -7.69 23.15
C ALA A 33 15.15 -6.65 24.23
N LEU A 34 15.27 -7.03 25.51
CA LEU A 34 14.90 -6.16 26.63
C LEU A 34 16.03 -5.22 27.11
N SER A 35 17.30 -5.45 26.75
CA SER A 35 18.43 -4.64 27.25
C SER A 35 19.16 -3.79 26.20
N SER A 36 19.12 -4.17 24.91
CA SER A 36 20.05 -3.61 23.90
C SER A 36 19.36 -2.81 22.77
N GLY A 37 18.02 -2.80 22.72
CA GLY A 37 17.25 -2.13 21.65
C GLY A 37 16.90 -0.66 21.95
N PRO A 38 16.55 0.15 20.93
CA PRO A 38 16.11 1.54 21.11
C PRO A 38 14.78 1.66 21.88
N LEU A 39 14.00 0.57 21.92
CA LEU A 39 12.77 0.47 22.70
C LEU A 39 13.00 -0.14 24.09
N SER A 40 14.24 -0.51 24.43
CA SER A 40 14.58 -1.01 25.76
C SER A 40 14.37 0.08 26.82
N ARG A 41 13.86 -0.34 27.98
CA ARG A 41 13.71 0.50 29.17
C ARG A 41 14.59 0.04 30.34
N ILE A 42 15.39 -1.00 30.11
CA ILE A 42 16.26 -1.65 31.09
C ILE A 42 17.70 -1.43 30.65
N SER A 43 18.48 -0.80 31.52
CA SER A 43 19.88 -0.52 31.24
C SER A 43 20.68 -1.83 31.17
N GLN A 44 21.67 -1.88 30.28
CA GLN A 44 22.53 -3.07 30.13
C GLN A 44 23.31 -3.41 31.42
N GLU A 45 23.60 -2.40 32.25
CA GLU A 45 24.25 -2.57 33.56
C GLU A 45 23.34 -3.22 34.63
N ASP A 46 22.03 -3.23 34.39
CA ASP A 46 21.00 -3.79 35.28
C ASP A 46 20.37 -5.07 34.68
N SER A 47 20.93 -5.57 33.57
CA SER A 47 20.51 -6.81 32.89
C SER A 47 21.53 -7.93 33.07
N TYR A 48 21.06 -9.09 33.49
CA TYR A 48 21.87 -10.25 33.86
C TYR A 48 21.40 -11.49 33.09
N LEU A 49 22.35 -12.29 32.62
CA LEU A 49 22.09 -13.53 31.88
C LEU A 49 22.84 -14.69 32.54
N LEU A 50 22.10 -15.74 32.91
CA LEU A 50 22.65 -17.00 33.42
C LEU A 50 22.33 -18.13 32.44
N LYS A 51 23.38 -18.84 32.01
CA LYS A 51 23.28 -19.99 31.10
C LYS A 51 23.63 -21.27 31.84
N SER A 52 22.68 -22.19 31.87
CA SER A 52 22.72 -23.45 32.62
C SER A 52 23.31 -23.33 34.04
N PRO A 53 22.83 -22.36 34.86
CA PRO A 53 23.40 -22.13 36.17
C PRO A 53 23.15 -23.31 37.13
N SER A 54 24.00 -23.49 38.13
CA SER A 54 23.71 -24.31 39.31
C SER A 54 22.89 -23.51 40.33
N ARG A 55 22.35 -24.20 41.33
CA ARG A 55 21.66 -23.55 42.46
C ARG A 55 22.52 -22.51 43.17
N SER A 56 23.79 -22.83 43.43
CA SER A 56 24.71 -21.91 44.10
C SER A 56 24.96 -20.64 43.29
N GLN A 57 25.06 -20.74 41.96
CA GLN A 57 25.27 -19.57 41.09
C GLN A 57 24.06 -18.64 41.06
N LEU A 58 22.85 -19.20 41.07
CA LEU A 58 21.64 -18.39 41.16
C LEU A 58 21.52 -17.70 42.51
N ASP A 59 21.77 -18.41 43.62
CA ASP A 59 21.74 -17.81 44.96
C ASP A 59 22.81 -16.71 45.10
N GLU A 60 24.02 -16.89 44.56
CA GLU A 60 25.08 -15.86 44.55
C GLU A 60 24.67 -14.62 43.72
N MET A 61 24.03 -14.82 42.57
CA MET A 61 23.51 -13.72 41.76
C MET A 61 22.43 -12.93 42.50
N LEU A 62 21.47 -13.62 43.14
CA LEU A 62 20.40 -12.98 43.89
C LEU A 62 20.93 -12.19 45.10
N LEU A 63 21.91 -12.73 45.82
CA LEU A 63 22.62 -12.01 46.89
C LEU A 63 23.34 -10.76 46.36
N GLY A 64 24.06 -10.89 45.24
CA GLY A 64 24.74 -9.75 44.61
C GLY A 64 23.78 -8.65 44.15
N LEU A 65 22.55 -9.01 43.76
CA LEU A 65 21.49 -8.04 43.45
C LEU A 65 20.99 -7.34 44.72
N GLN A 66 20.81 -8.06 45.83
CA GLN A 66 20.42 -7.48 47.13
C GLN A 66 21.49 -6.53 47.70
N ASP A 67 22.77 -6.85 47.50
CA ASP A 67 23.87 -5.99 47.92
C ASP A 67 23.98 -4.71 47.06
N ARG A 68 23.52 -4.77 45.79
CA ARG A 68 23.61 -3.65 44.84
C ARG A 68 22.42 -2.70 44.93
N TYR A 69 21.22 -3.17 45.25
CA TYR A 69 20.00 -2.37 45.20
C TYR A 69 19.22 -2.39 46.52
N ASP A 70 18.93 -1.21 47.07
CA ASP A 70 18.09 -1.04 48.27
C ASP A 70 16.58 -1.01 47.98
N GLU A 71 16.20 -0.54 46.79
CA GLU A 71 14.83 -0.40 46.27
C GLU A 71 14.87 -0.32 44.74
N ILE A 72 13.97 -1.05 44.06
CA ILE A 72 13.90 -1.09 42.59
C ILE A 72 12.49 -0.81 42.08
N GLU A 73 12.39 -0.17 40.92
CA GLU A 73 11.10 0.16 40.29
C GLU A 73 10.43 -1.10 39.75
N SER A 74 11.19 -1.93 39.04
CA SER A 74 10.69 -3.22 38.58
C SER A 74 11.78 -4.28 38.52
N PHE A 75 11.39 -5.52 38.78
CA PHE A 75 12.19 -6.71 38.53
C PHE A 75 11.54 -7.55 37.44
N THR A 76 12.30 -7.95 36.43
CA THR A 76 11.83 -8.85 35.37
C THR A 76 12.64 -10.14 35.40
N LEU A 77 11.97 -11.26 35.68
CA LEU A 77 12.54 -12.60 35.54
C LEU A 77 12.07 -13.21 34.21
N PHE A 78 13.02 -13.73 33.43
CA PHE A 78 12.74 -14.67 32.35
C PHE A 78 13.41 -16.01 32.67
N PHE A 79 12.65 -17.10 32.64
CA PHE A 79 13.16 -18.45 32.81
C PHE A 79 12.73 -19.34 31.65
N ALA A 80 13.69 -20.00 31.00
CA ALA A 80 13.46 -21.07 30.03
C ALA A 80 14.19 -22.35 30.47
N GLY A 81 13.50 -23.49 30.43
CA GLY A 81 14.08 -24.79 30.80
C GLY A 81 13.06 -25.78 31.34
N HIS A 82 13.53 -26.80 32.07
CA HIS A 82 12.65 -27.71 32.78
C HIS A 82 12.02 -27.04 34.00
N GLY A 83 10.74 -27.31 34.21
CA GLY A 83 10.00 -26.96 35.42
C GLY A 83 9.29 -28.19 35.97
N GLY A 84 9.06 -28.21 37.28
CA GLY A 84 8.37 -29.32 37.92
C GLY A 84 7.59 -28.88 39.14
N GLU A 85 6.55 -29.64 39.44
CA GLU A 85 5.73 -29.46 40.64
C GLU A 85 6.03 -30.57 41.65
N ALA A 86 6.26 -30.18 42.90
CA ALA A 86 6.38 -31.11 44.03
C ALA A 86 5.79 -30.46 45.28
N ASN A 87 5.00 -31.21 46.05
CA ASN A 87 4.39 -30.74 47.30
C ASN A 87 3.63 -29.40 47.13
N ASP A 88 2.78 -29.31 46.09
CA ASP A 88 2.01 -28.11 45.74
C ASP A 88 2.85 -26.85 45.46
N SER A 89 4.16 -27.00 45.21
CA SER A 89 5.09 -25.91 44.91
C SER A 89 5.72 -26.10 43.53
N TYR A 90 5.83 -25.01 42.76
CA TYR A 90 6.51 -25.00 41.47
C TYR A 90 8.01 -24.69 41.64
N PHE A 91 8.84 -25.45 40.94
CA PHE A 91 10.30 -25.35 40.97
C PHE A 91 10.88 -25.15 39.57
N PHE A 92 11.81 -24.21 39.45
CA PHE A 92 12.72 -24.09 38.32
C PHE A 92 13.83 -25.13 38.45
N CYS A 93 14.03 -25.95 37.41
CA CYS A 93 15.13 -26.90 37.37
C CYS A 93 16.39 -26.20 36.85
N LEU A 94 17.44 -26.21 37.64
CA LEU A 94 18.77 -25.72 37.34
C LEU A 94 19.69 -26.90 36.95
N SER A 95 20.94 -26.63 36.56
CA SER A 95 21.84 -27.66 36.03
C SER A 95 22.09 -28.84 36.99
N ASP A 96 22.05 -28.59 38.31
CA ASP A 96 22.26 -29.56 39.39
C ASP A 96 20.95 -30.13 40.00
N THR A 97 19.79 -29.80 39.41
CA THR A 97 18.49 -30.30 39.88
C THR A 97 18.31 -31.79 39.56
N ARG A 98 17.74 -32.53 40.51
CA ARG A 98 17.45 -33.96 40.40
C ARG A 98 15.95 -34.23 40.45
N ALA A 99 15.44 -34.99 39.48
CA ALA A 99 14.01 -35.35 39.40
C ALA A 99 13.50 -36.10 40.65
N ASP A 100 14.32 -36.98 41.23
CA ASP A 100 13.96 -37.77 42.42
C ASP A 100 13.93 -36.94 43.73
N ARG A 101 14.45 -35.71 43.69
CA ARG A 101 14.60 -34.81 44.84
C ARG A 101 14.32 -33.36 44.46
N LEU A 102 13.25 -33.13 43.69
CA LEU A 102 12.92 -31.81 43.17
C LEU A 102 12.74 -30.76 44.29
N SER A 103 12.11 -31.13 45.40
CA SER A 103 11.85 -30.21 46.52
C SER A 103 13.11 -29.70 47.24
N THR A 104 14.24 -30.39 47.12
CA THR A 104 15.50 -29.99 47.78
C THR A 104 16.56 -29.49 46.80
N THR A 105 16.47 -29.87 45.53
CA THR A 105 17.48 -29.53 44.51
C THR A 105 16.97 -28.55 43.44
N GLY A 106 15.65 -28.37 43.33
CA GLY A 106 15.03 -27.36 42.48
C GLY A 106 14.99 -25.98 43.14
N PHE A 107 14.81 -24.93 42.35
CA PHE A 107 14.60 -23.58 42.84
C PHE A 107 13.12 -23.25 42.97
N ALA A 108 12.61 -23.19 44.21
CA ALA A 108 11.22 -22.90 44.48
C ALA A 108 10.86 -21.46 44.07
N LEU A 109 9.76 -21.29 43.33
CA LEU A 109 9.29 -19.96 42.97
C LEU A 109 8.89 -19.13 44.19
N SER A 110 8.35 -19.75 45.24
CA SER A 110 8.05 -19.07 46.51
C SER A 110 9.27 -18.35 47.10
N ARG A 111 10.45 -18.97 46.98
CA ARG A 111 11.72 -18.36 47.43
C ARG A 111 12.07 -17.12 46.62
N LEU A 112 11.75 -17.09 45.33
CA LEU A 112 11.94 -15.91 44.50
C LEU A 112 11.13 -14.71 45.01
N PHE A 113 9.88 -14.95 45.42
CA PHE A 113 9.03 -13.91 45.96
C PHE A 113 9.49 -13.39 47.32
N GLU A 114 10.11 -14.24 48.15
CA GLU A 114 10.79 -13.80 49.38
C GLU A 114 11.92 -12.82 49.05
N TYR A 115 12.76 -13.14 48.05
CA TYR A 115 13.80 -12.22 47.57
C TYR A 115 13.22 -10.89 47.06
N PHE A 116 12.10 -10.90 46.34
CA PHE A 116 11.47 -9.68 45.84
C PHE A 116 10.93 -8.77 46.94
N ASN A 117 10.36 -9.35 48.00
CA ASN A 117 9.94 -8.61 49.18
C ASN A 117 11.11 -7.91 49.87
N GLU A 118 12.25 -8.58 49.98
CA GLU A 118 13.46 -8.03 50.59
C GLU A 118 14.08 -6.90 49.74
N LEU A 119 14.09 -7.07 48.41
CA LEU A 119 14.54 -6.05 47.43
C LEU A 119 13.62 -4.82 47.33
N LYS A 120 12.45 -4.84 47.98
CA LYS A 120 11.42 -3.79 47.92
C LYS A 120 11.07 -3.39 46.48
N ALA A 121 10.98 -4.36 45.58
CA ALA A 121 10.57 -4.08 44.20
C ALA A 121 9.14 -3.55 44.16
N ALA A 122 8.87 -2.44 43.46
CA ALA A 122 7.50 -1.93 43.35
C ALA A 122 6.62 -2.85 42.49
N HIS A 123 7.21 -3.49 41.47
CA HIS A 123 6.52 -4.45 40.60
C HIS A 123 7.45 -5.58 40.13
N CYS A 124 6.90 -6.79 39.97
CA CYS A 124 7.61 -7.93 39.45
C CYS A 124 6.95 -8.51 38.20
N ASN A 125 7.71 -8.65 37.12
CA ASN A 125 7.33 -9.33 35.89
C ASN A 125 7.99 -10.71 35.86
N VAL A 126 7.22 -11.78 35.70
CA VAL A 126 7.75 -13.15 35.67
C VAL A 126 7.29 -13.85 34.39
N ILE A 127 8.25 -14.24 33.56
CA ILE A 127 8.04 -14.91 32.27
C ILE A 127 8.64 -16.31 32.37
N ILE A 128 7.83 -17.36 32.21
CA ILE A 128 8.23 -18.76 32.38
C ILE A 128 7.93 -19.53 31.09
N ASP A 129 8.97 -19.94 30.39
CA ASP A 129 8.90 -20.85 29.24
C ASP A 129 9.36 -22.25 29.66
N ALA A 130 8.48 -22.95 30.39
CA ALA A 130 8.73 -24.28 30.94
C ALA A 130 7.42 -25.07 31.04
N CYS A 131 7.52 -26.40 31.05
CA CYS A 131 6.35 -27.29 31.18
C CYS A 131 5.68 -27.17 32.56
N ASN A 132 4.37 -27.49 32.61
CA ASN A 132 3.54 -27.48 33.82
C ASN A 132 3.47 -26.12 34.54
N ALA A 133 3.85 -25.02 33.89
CA ALA A 133 3.94 -23.70 34.51
C ALA A 133 2.58 -23.14 34.96
N GLY A 134 1.46 -23.60 34.37
CA GLY A 134 0.12 -23.19 34.78
C GLY A 134 -0.34 -23.72 36.15
N GLY A 135 0.30 -24.76 36.72
CA GLY A 135 -0.03 -25.31 38.05
C GLY A 135 0.32 -24.37 39.22
N MET A 136 1.12 -23.36 38.93
CA MET A 136 1.60 -22.34 39.87
C MET A 136 0.51 -21.49 40.52
N VAL A 137 -0.72 -21.47 39.98
CA VAL A 137 -1.84 -20.68 40.50
C VAL A 137 -2.23 -21.05 41.94
N SER A 138 -1.98 -22.29 42.36
CA SER A 138 -2.18 -22.75 43.75
C SER A 138 -1.28 -22.02 44.77
N ASN A 139 -0.06 -21.64 44.37
CA ASN A 139 0.91 -20.94 45.21
C ASN A 139 0.60 -19.44 45.40
N LEU A 140 -0.27 -18.87 44.56
CA LEU A 140 -0.69 -17.46 44.67
C LEU A 140 -1.58 -17.20 45.87
N GLY A 141 -2.32 -18.21 46.35
CA GLY A 141 -3.13 -18.09 47.57
C GLY A 141 -2.29 -17.74 48.81
N ILE A 142 -0.97 -18.01 48.78
CA ILE A 142 -0.02 -17.64 49.84
C ILE A 142 0.36 -16.15 49.72
N LEU A 143 0.48 -15.62 48.51
CA LEU A 143 0.81 -14.21 48.22
C LEU A 143 -0.39 -13.28 48.36
N LEU A 144 -1.60 -13.81 48.11
CA LEU A 144 -2.85 -13.07 48.15
C LEU A 144 -3.56 -13.12 49.52
N LYS A 145 -2.84 -13.52 50.59
CA LYS A 145 -3.44 -13.54 51.93
C LYS A 145 -3.86 -12.11 52.34
N PRO A 146 -5.08 -11.91 52.85
CA PRO A 146 -5.58 -10.60 53.28
C PRO A 146 -4.68 -9.88 54.28
N GLU A 147 -3.87 -10.62 55.06
CA GLU A 147 -2.90 -10.06 56.00
C GLU A 147 -1.73 -9.28 55.34
N VAL A 148 -1.50 -9.50 54.03
CA VAL A 148 -0.41 -8.93 53.23
C VAL A 148 -0.91 -7.81 52.28
N ILE A 149 -2.15 -7.90 51.79
CA ILE A 149 -2.76 -6.98 50.80
C ILE A 149 -3.13 -5.59 51.39
N GLY A 150 -2.96 -5.35 52.70
CA GLY A 150 -3.33 -4.09 53.35
C GLY A 150 -2.19 -3.28 53.98
N LYS A 151 -0.93 -3.73 53.85
CA LYS A 151 0.24 -3.01 54.42
C LYS A 151 0.89 -2.12 53.38
N ALA A 152 1.36 -0.93 53.78
CA ALA A 152 2.20 -0.10 52.92
C ALA A 152 3.41 -0.93 52.43
N LYS A 153 3.64 -0.94 51.09
CA LYS A 153 4.69 -1.70 50.37
C LYS A 153 4.35 -3.14 49.93
N THR A 154 3.09 -3.52 49.75
CA THR A 154 2.79 -4.69 48.89
C THR A 154 3.30 -4.39 47.47
N PHE A 155 3.83 -5.36 46.72
CA PHE A 155 4.34 -5.14 45.36
C PHE A 155 3.34 -5.66 44.30
N GLY A 156 3.33 -5.04 43.11
CA GLY A 156 2.55 -5.53 41.96
C GLY A 156 3.23 -6.75 41.32
N VAL A 157 2.44 -7.65 40.73
CA VAL A 157 3.00 -8.82 40.02
C VAL A 157 2.28 -9.07 38.70
N SER A 158 3.04 -9.39 37.66
CA SER A 158 2.55 -9.82 36.34
C SER A 158 3.24 -11.11 35.92
N PHE A 159 2.48 -11.99 35.29
CA PHE A 159 2.94 -13.30 34.84
C PHE A 159 2.60 -13.56 33.38
N PHE A 160 3.55 -14.20 32.71
CA PHE A 160 3.35 -14.91 31.44
C PHE A 160 3.90 -16.33 31.62
N VAL A 161 3.06 -17.35 31.44
CA VAL A 161 3.48 -18.76 31.47
C VAL A 161 3.17 -19.38 30.11
N SER A 162 4.15 -20.04 29.49
CA SER A 162 4.01 -20.54 28.12
C SER A 162 3.09 -21.75 27.95
N SER A 163 2.73 -22.46 29.02
CA SER A 163 1.80 -23.59 28.95
C SER A 163 0.88 -23.67 30.17
N ALA A 164 -0.29 -24.28 30.01
CA ALA A 164 -1.21 -24.58 31.10
C ALA A 164 -0.64 -25.66 32.07
N ALA A 165 -1.34 -25.89 33.18
CA ALA A 165 -0.90 -26.80 34.26
C ALA A 165 -0.73 -28.25 33.80
N ASP A 166 -1.49 -28.65 32.78
CA ASP A 166 -1.58 -29.98 32.20
C ASP A 166 -0.96 -30.07 30.79
N GLN A 167 -0.23 -29.04 30.37
CA GLN A 167 0.33 -28.91 29.02
C GLN A 167 1.86 -28.78 29.03
N TYR A 168 2.48 -29.33 27.98
CA TYR A 168 3.90 -29.19 27.72
C TYR A 168 4.18 -27.88 26.96
N ALA A 169 5.28 -27.22 27.31
CA ALA A 169 5.84 -26.14 26.50
C ALA A 169 6.75 -26.75 25.43
N SER A 170 6.43 -26.50 24.16
CA SER A 170 7.15 -27.06 23.01
C SER A 170 8.08 -26.03 22.36
N GLU A 171 9.05 -26.51 21.59
CA GLU A 171 10.04 -25.69 20.86
C GLU A 171 10.00 -25.98 19.35
N ASN A 172 10.45 -24.99 18.56
CA ASN A 172 10.71 -25.13 17.13
C ASN A 172 12.20 -24.83 16.83
N SER A 173 12.58 -24.81 15.55
CA SER A 173 13.97 -24.55 15.14
C SER A 173 14.52 -23.17 15.56
N LEU A 174 13.64 -22.21 15.85
CA LEU A 174 13.97 -20.84 16.24
C LEU A 174 14.00 -20.64 17.77
N GLY A 175 13.26 -21.43 18.54
CA GLY A 175 13.18 -21.36 20.01
C GLY A 175 11.85 -21.89 20.55
N GLY A 176 11.59 -21.70 21.85
CA GLY A 176 10.30 -22.01 22.49
C GLY A 176 9.15 -21.20 21.88
N PHE A 177 7.97 -21.81 21.68
CA PHE A 177 6.83 -21.10 21.06
C PHE A 177 6.43 -19.84 21.85
N GLY A 178 6.48 -19.90 23.18
CA GLY A 178 6.20 -18.76 24.05
C GLY A 178 7.21 -17.64 23.88
N THR A 179 8.50 -17.97 23.95
CA THR A 179 9.58 -17.01 23.73
C THR A 179 9.50 -16.36 22.35
N VAL A 180 9.32 -17.15 21.29
CA VAL A 180 9.21 -16.64 19.91
C VAL A 180 8.03 -15.69 19.77
N ALA A 181 6.86 -16.02 20.34
CA ALA A 181 5.69 -15.15 20.26
C ALA A 181 5.90 -13.82 21.01
N LEU A 182 6.52 -13.84 22.19
CA LEU A 182 6.87 -12.62 22.93
C LEU A 182 7.84 -11.74 22.13
N LEU A 183 8.87 -12.34 21.54
CA LEU A 183 9.83 -11.62 20.69
C LEU A 183 9.15 -10.97 19.47
N LYS A 184 8.20 -11.65 18.84
CA LYS A 184 7.42 -11.09 17.73
C LYS A 184 6.64 -9.83 18.13
N VAL A 185 6.06 -9.81 19.34
CA VAL A 185 5.39 -8.61 19.85
C VAL A 185 6.41 -7.49 20.13
N LEU A 186 7.53 -7.81 20.80
CA LEU A 186 8.59 -6.84 21.10
C LEU A 186 9.23 -6.23 19.84
N HIS A 187 9.35 -7.00 18.76
CA HIS A 187 9.84 -6.54 17.46
C HIS A 187 8.77 -5.84 16.61
N GLY A 188 7.50 -5.85 17.04
CA GLY A 188 6.39 -5.20 16.35
C GLY A 188 5.75 -6.00 15.21
N GLU A 189 6.12 -7.28 15.05
CA GLU A 189 5.48 -8.20 14.08
C GLU A 189 4.03 -8.52 14.45
N ILE A 190 3.73 -8.58 15.76
CA ILE A 190 2.37 -8.73 16.29
C ILE A 190 1.93 -7.39 16.88
N ASP A 191 0.89 -6.78 16.32
CA ASP A 191 0.29 -5.56 16.85
C ASP A 191 -0.56 -5.87 18.08
N THR A 192 -0.29 -5.18 19.18
CA THR A 192 -1.05 -5.30 20.43
C THR A 192 -2.38 -4.56 20.39
N GLY A 193 -2.60 -3.71 19.37
CA GLY A 193 -3.71 -2.76 19.28
C GLY A 193 -3.53 -1.53 20.18
N SER A 194 -2.54 -1.55 21.10
CA SER A 194 -2.20 -0.40 21.94
C SER A 194 -1.39 0.61 21.15
N ARG A 195 -1.65 1.88 21.40
CA ARG A 195 -0.90 3.02 20.85
C ARG A 195 -0.15 3.81 21.93
N ALA A 196 -0.17 3.33 23.17
CA ALA A 196 0.62 3.91 24.26
C ALA A 196 2.11 3.87 23.93
N ALA A 197 2.91 4.81 24.44
CA ALA A 197 4.36 4.88 24.18
C ALA A 197 5.15 3.69 24.75
N VAL A 198 4.56 2.97 25.70
CA VAL A 198 5.16 1.87 26.45
C VAL A 198 4.15 0.74 26.58
N LEU A 199 4.66 -0.49 26.61
CA LEU A 199 3.89 -1.71 26.83
C LEU A 199 4.29 -2.32 28.17
N ASP A 200 3.30 -2.79 28.93
CA ASP A 200 3.53 -3.66 30.09
C ASP A 200 3.52 -5.16 29.68
N LEU A 201 3.72 -6.06 30.64
CA LEU A 201 3.72 -7.50 30.34
C LEU A 201 2.34 -8.03 29.91
N LEU A 202 1.23 -7.41 30.30
CA LEU A 202 -0.10 -7.82 29.83
C LEU A 202 -0.32 -7.43 28.38
N ASP A 203 0.10 -6.21 28.02
CA ASP A 203 0.02 -5.68 26.65
C ASP A 203 0.84 -6.55 25.69
N ILE A 204 2.00 -7.04 26.12
CA ILE A 204 2.87 -7.92 25.34
C ILE A 204 2.35 -9.37 25.36
N GLY A 205 1.96 -9.84 26.54
CA GLY A 205 1.65 -11.23 26.79
C GLY A 205 0.34 -11.68 26.15
N ARG A 206 -0.72 -10.87 26.16
CA ARG A 206 -2.03 -11.30 25.62
C ARG A 206 -1.97 -11.63 24.12
N PRO A 207 -1.42 -10.76 23.25
CA PRO A 207 -1.27 -11.09 21.82
C PRO A 207 -0.32 -12.26 21.59
N ALA A 208 0.77 -12.37 22.36
CA ALA A 208 1.68 -13.51 22.28
C ALA A 208 0.98 -14.83 22.64
N ALA A 209 0.16 -14.84 23.71
CA ALA A 209 -0.60 -16.01 24.12
C ALA A 209 -1.61 -16.46 23.06
N GLN A 210 -2.32 -15.49 22.45
CA GLN A 210 -3.24 -15.78 21.36
C GLN A 210 -2.51 -16.39 20.16
N HIS A 211 -1.37 -15.81 19.76
CA HIS A 211 -0.56 -16.32 18.65
C HIS A 211 -0.07 -17.75 18.88
N VAL A 212 0.37 -18.10 20.09
CA VAL A 212 0.77 -19.48 20.43
C VAL A 212 -0.42 -20.44 20.38
N SER A 213 -1.57 -20.03 20.92
CA SER A 213 -2.80 -20.83 20.87
C SER A 213 -3.21 -21.13 19.42
N ASP A 214 -3.16 -20.12 18.55
CA ASP A 214 -3.53 -20.27 17.13
C ASP A 214 -2.52 -21.14 16.38
N GLN A 215 -1.21 -20.93 16.61
CA GLN A 215 -0.15 -21.65 15.93
C GLN A 215 -0.08 -23.13 16.31
N THR A 216 -0.41 -23.47 17.56
CA THR A 216 -0.40 -24.85 18.06
C THR A 216 -1.77 -25.53 17.96
N GLY A 217 -2.78 -24.86 17.39
CA GLY A 217 -4.14 -25.41 17.33
C GLY A 217 -4.75 -25.68 18.71
N GLY A 218 -4.31 -24.96 19.75
CA GLY A 218 -4.75 -25.13 21.13
C GLY A 218 -3.99 -26.20 21.94
N GLU A 219 -2.98 -26.87 21.36
CA GLU A 219 -2.15 -27.83 22.11
C GLU A 219 -1.32 -27.18 23.22
N GLN A 220 -0.94 -25.91 23.03
CA GLN A 220 -0.24 -25.10 24.02
C GLN A 220 -0.99 -23.77 24.21
N MET A 221 -1.48 -23.54 25.43
CA MET A 221 -2.23 -22.33 25.79
C MET A 221 -1.48 -21.54 26.87
N PRO A 222 -0.73 -20.49 26.48
CA PRO A 222 -0.11 -19.62 27.46
C PRO A 222 -1.15 -18.88 28.30
N SER A 223 -0.82 -18.63 29.56
CA SER A 223 -1.67 -17.87 30.48
C SER A 223 -0.97 -16.58 30.89
N VAL A 224 -1.73 -15.48 30.90
CA VAL A 224 -1.21 -14.15 31.22
C VAL A 224 -2.15 -13.48 32.22
N TRP A 225 -1.60 -13.03 33.34
CA TRP A 225 -2.39 -12.38 34.38
C TRP A 225 -1.53 -11.39 35.17
N SER A 226 -2.18 -10.44 35.83
CA SER A 226 -1.51 -9.45 36.67
C SER A 226 -2.38 -9.04 37.84
N VAL A 227 -1.74 -8.83 38.99
CA VAL A 227 -2.30 -8.16 40.15
C VAL A 227 -1.53 -6.85 40.30
N ASN A 228 -2.14 -5.76 39.84
CA ASN A 228 -1.48 -4.46 39.81
C ASN A 228 -2.11 -3.53 40.85
N LEU A 229 -1.31 -3.09 41.82
CA LEU A 229 -1.74 -2.27 42.96
C LEU A 229 -1.32 -0.79 42.82
N TYR A 230 -0.37 -0.47 41.93
CA TYR A 230 0.23 0.88 41.82
C TYR A 230 0.19 1.49 40.40
N GLY A 231 -0.46 0.83 39.44
CA GLY A 231 -0.68 1.36 38.09
C GLY A 231 0.24 0.75 37.02
N HIS A 232 0.07 1.18 35.76
CA HIS A 232 0.76 0.61 34.58
C HIS A 232 2.29 0.64 34.75
N MET A 233 2.94 -0.53 34.64
CA MET A 233 4.39 -0.67 34.83
C MET A 233 5.07 -0.99 33.49
N PRO A 234 5.81 -0.06 32.89
CA PRO A 234 6.35 -0.24 31.55
C PRO A 234 7.49 -1.26 31.52
N LEU A 235 7.41 -2.23 30.61
CA LEU A 235 8.44 -3.23 30.37
C LEU A 235 9.28 -2.90 29.12
N SER A 236 8.63 -2.46 28.04
CA SER A 236 9.31 -2.06 26.80
C SER A 236 8.63 -0.85 26.15
N GLY A 237 9.33 -0.17 25.25
CA GLY A 237 8.73 0.82 24.35
C GLY A 237 7.82 0.15 23.34
N ASN A 238 6.68 0.76 23.02
CA ASN A 238 5.76 0.21 22.04
C ASN A 238 6.29 0.48 20.62
N PRO A 239 6.57 -0.54 19.80
CA PRO A 239 6.93 -0.34 18.39
C PRO A 239 5.80 0.36 17.61
N HIS A 240 4.56 0.25 18.10
CA HIS A 240 3.33 0.85 17.55
C HIS A 240 2.87 2.13 18.29
N ALA A 241 3.73 2.74 19.12
CA ALA A 241 3.42 3.99 19.82
C ALA A 241 2.95 5.10 18.88
N SER A 242 1.94 5.87 19.26
CA SER A 242 1.43 7.02 18.48
C SER A 242 2.48 8.12 18.25
N ASP A 243 3.52 8.19 19.09
CA ASP A 243 4.61 9.18 18.99
C ASP A 243 5.84 8.67 18.22
N ASN A 244 5.87 7.39 17.81
CA ASN A 244 6.90 6.90 16.89
C ASN A 244 6.37 6.93 15.46
N SER A 245 6.93 7.80 14.63
CA SER A 245 6.78 7.86 13.16
C SER A 245 7.24 6.58 12.42
N VAL A 246 7.43 5.48 13.14
CA VAL A 246 7.99 4.20 12.70
C VAL A 246 6.85 3.23 12.39
N SER A 247 5.78 3.20 13.18
CA SER A 247 4.65 2.27 13.00
C SER A 247 3.75 2.62 11.81
N SER A 248 3.50 3.91 11.61
CA SER A 248 2.57 4.35 10.57
C SER A 248 3.14 4.17 9.15
N LEU A 249 4.47 4.19 8.95
CA LEU A 249 5.06 3.87 7.65
C LEU A 249 4.88 2.40 7.25
N LEU A 250 5.01 1.46 8.19
CA LEU A 250 4.76 0.05 7.91
C LEU A 250 3.29 -0.17 7.54
N THR A 251 2.36 0.46 8.24
CA THR A 251 0.93 0.40 7.91
C THR A 251 0.61 1.03 6.54
N ILE A 252 1.24 2.17 6.22
CA ILE A 252 0.97 2.91 4.98
C ILE A 252 1.63 2.26 3.76
N THR A 253 2.83 1.70 3.92
CA THR A 253 3.67 1.29 2.78
C THR A 253 3.92 -0.21 2.72
N GLY A 254 3.60 -0.97 3.78
CA GLY A 254 3.97 -2.38 3.90
C GLY A 254 5.47 -2.62 4.08
N ILE A 255 6.29 -1.57 4.16
CA ILE A 255 7.76 -1.67 4.23
C ILE A 255 8.23 -1.48 5.67
N SER A 256 9.08 -2.41 6.13
CA SER A 256 9.74 -2.31 7.43
C SER A 256 10.61 -1.03 7.50
N PRO A 257 10.39 -0.14 8.49
CA PRO A 257 11.20 1.08 8.68
C PRO A 257 12.68 0.79 8.92
N ALA A 258 13.01 -0.39 9.42
CA ALA A 258 14.38 -0.82 9.67
C ALA A 258 15.11 -1.27 8.38
N SER A 259 14.37 -1.54 7.30
CA SER A 259 14.95 -1.92 6.00
C SER A 259 15.62 -0.73 5.29
N PRO A 260 16.54 -0.96 4.34
CA PRO A 260 17.11 0.11 3.52
C PRO A 260 16.04 0.98 2.82
N ALA A 261 14.96 0.35 2.34
CA ALA A 261 13.82 1.05 1.76
C ALA A 261 13.06 1.90 2.80
N GLY A 262 12.86 1.36 4.00
CA GLY A 262 12.22 2.07 5.11
C GLY A 262 13.01 3.30 5.57
N GLN A 263 14.34 3.21 5.58
CA GLN A 263 15.23 4.33 5.87
C GLN A 263 15.18 5.41 4.77
N ALA A 264 15.11 5.00 3.50
CA ALA A 264 14.98 5.93 2.38
C ALA A 264 13.66 6.74 2.43
N ILE A 265 12.56 6.09 2.84
CA ILE A 265 11.24 6.70 2.98
C ILE A 265 11.15 7.60 4.22
N SER A 266 11.68 7.14 5.36
CA SER A 266 11.53 7.83 6.65
C SER A 266 12.13 9.23 6.67
N SER A 267 13.17 9.48 5.86
CA SER A 267 13.80 10.78 5.71
C SER A 267 12.84 11.91 5.30
N HIS A 268 11.70 11.61 4.67
CA HIS A 268 10.73 12.60 4.14
C HIS A 268 9.27 12.24 4.48
N SER A 269 9.06 11.46 5.55
CA SER A 269 7.75 10.92 5.92
C SER A 269 6.66 11.98 6.14
N SER A 270 7.03 13.22 6.50
CA SER A 270 6.06 14.31 6.72
C SER A 270 5.21 14.67 5.48
N GLU A 271 5.77 14.64 4.27
CA GLU A 271 5.00 14.88 3.04
C GLU A 271 4.06 13.71 2.75
N LEU A 272 4.53 12.48 2.97
CA LEU A 272 3.72 11.27 2.80
C LEU A 272 2.56 11.25 3.79
N TYR A 273 2.77 11.58 5.07
CA TYR A 273 1.69 11.64 6.05
C TYR A 273 0.64 12.68 5.71
N LYS A 274 1.05 13.87 5.28
CA LYS A 274 0.09 14.90 4.83
C LYS A 274 -0.79 14.38 3.71
N LEU A 275 -0.22 13.63 2.77
CA LEU A 275 -0.96 13.02 1.67
C LEU A 275 -1.91 11.92 2.16
N MET A 276 -1.46 11.06 3.07
CA MET A 276 -2.26 9.95 3.61
C MET A 276 -3.45 10.38 4.46
N PHE A 277 -3.38 11.56 5.07
CA PHE A 277 -4.46 12.16 5.84
C PHE A 277 -5.13 13.34 5.12
N ALA A 278 -4.83 13.53 3.83
CA ALA A 278 -5.48 14.55 3.02
C ALA A 278 -6.97 14.23 2.89
N PRO A 279 -7.85 15.25 2.83
CA PRO A 279 -9.25 15.02 2.58
C PRO A 279 -9.45 14.41 1.18
N GLU A 280 -10.53 13.64 1.01
CA GLU A 280 -10.72 12.80 -0.20
C GLU A 280 -10.63 13.61 -1.51
N HIS A 281 -11.10 14.86 -1.53
CA HIS A 281 -11.08 15.73 -2.71
C HIS A 281 -9.67 16.19 -3.12
N GLU A 282 -8.67 16.06 -2.25
CA GLU A 282 -7.27 16.35 -2.55
C GLU A 282 -6.52 15.13 -3.11
N LEU A 283 -7.12 13.92 -3.07
CA LEU A 283 -6.54 12.68 -3.57
C LEU A 283 -6.66 12.55 -5.10
N SER A 284 -6.20 13.56 -5.83
CA SER A 284 -6.14 13.56 -7.30
C SER A 284 -4.75 13.16 -7.80
N ALA A 285 -4.67 12.70 -9.05
CA ALA A 285 -3.39 12.36 -9.67
C ALA A 285 -2.39 13.53 -9.69
N GLU A 286 -2.89 14.76 -9.89
CA GLU A 286 -2.08 15.99 -9.89
C GLU A 286 -1.38 16.25 -8.55
N ASN A 287 -2.02 15.86 -7.44
CA ASN A 287 -1.47 16.03 -6.09
C ASN A 287 -0.64 14.81 -5.65
N LEU A 288 -1.10 13.59 -5.96
CA LEU A 288 -0.46 12.34 -5.57
C LEU A 288 0.87 12.13 -6.32
N PHE A 289 0.89 12.31 -7.64
CA PHE A 289 2.02 11.93 -8.48
C PHE A 289 3.32 12.69 -8.15
N PRO A 290 3.32 14.03 -7.98
CA PRO A 290 4.55 14.77 -7.66
C PRO A 290 5.13 14.41 -6.29
N VAL A 291 4.30 14.03 -5.33
CA VAL A 291 4.77 13.63 -3.99
C VAL A 291 5.34 12.22 -4.04
N LEU A 292 4.56 11.26 -4.57
CA LEU A 292 4.95 9.85 -4.59
C LEU A 292 6.13 9.56 -5.53
N SER A 293 6.26 10.28 -6.64
CA SER A 293 7.40 10.13 -7.56
C SER A 293 8.75 10.42 -6.90
N LYS A 294 8.82 11.33 -5.92
CA LYS A 294 10.05 11.58 -5.14
C LYS A 294 10.49 10.35 -4.36
N PHE A 295 9.54 9.57 -3.83
CA PHE A 295 9.83 8.34 -3.11
C PHE A 295 10.24 7.23 -4.06
N VAL A 296 9.51 7.04 -5.17
CA VAL A 296 9.84 6.01 -6.18
C VAL A 296 11.25 6.21 -6.74
N HIS A 297 11.64 7.44 -7.09
CA HIS A 297 13.00 7.73 -7.57
C HIS A 297 14.10 7.34 -6.58
N ARG A 298 13.82 7.32 -5.27
CA ARG A 298 14.80 6.90 -4.24
C ARG A 298 14.81 5.40 -4.03
N LEU A 299 13.71 4.73 -4.36
CA LEU A 299 13.53 3.29 -4.21
C LEU A 299 13.91 2.53 -5.48
N VAL A 300 14.13 3.21 -6.61
CA VAL A 300 14.37 2.59 -7.92
C VAL A 300 15.61 1.68 -7.94
N ASP A 301 16.62 1.99 -7.14
CA ASP A 301 17.86 1.20 -7.03
C ASP A 301 17.80 0.11 -5.95
N ILE A 302 16.70 0.04 -5.18
CA ILE A 302 16.50 -0.97 -4.12
C ILE A 302 15.58 -2.07 -4.67
N PRO A 303 16.04 -3.34 -4.74
CA PRO A 303 15.25 -4.43 -5.30
C PRO A 303 13.88 -4.59 -4.62
N ASN A 304 12.83 -4.80 -5.43
CA ASN A 304 11.43 -4.97 -5.01
C ASN A 304 10.80 -3.81 -4.21
N ALA A 305 11.52 -2.71 -3.95
CA ALA A 305 11.06 -1.68 -3.02
C ALA A 305 9.99 -0.76 -3.61
N SER A 306 10.12 -0.40 -4.89
CA SER A 306 9.19 0.52 -5.56
C SER A 306 7.78 -0.09 -5.69
N GLY A 307 7.69 -1.34 -6.15
CA GLY A 307 6.42 -2.08 -6.24
C GLY A 307 5.75 -2.27 -4.87
N ALA A 308 6.51 -2.68 -3.85
CA ALA A 308 5.99 -2.85 -2.49
C ALA A 308 5.46 -1.52 -1.90
N PHE A 309 6.21 -0.43 -2.07
CA PHE A 309 5.83 0.89 -1.58
C PHE A 309 4.51 1.38 -2.21
N ILE A 310 4.42 1.34 -3.54
CA ILE A 310 3.22 1.79 -4.26
C ILE A 310 2.03 0.88 -3.96
N GLY A 311 2.25 -0.44 -3.87
CA GLY A 311 1.21 -1.39 -3.47
C GLY A 311 0.63 -1.08 -2.07
N GLY A 312 1.49 -0.81 -1.09
CA GLY A 312 1.05 -0.44 0.26
C GLY A 312 0.29 0.89 0.29
N VAL A 313 0.80 1.91 -0.41
CA VAL A 313 0.14 3.23 -0.49
C VAL A 313 -1.25 3.09 -1.12
N TRP A 314 -1.35 2.30 -2.21
CA TRP A 314 -2.64 2.03 -2.85
C TRP A 314 -3.62 1.34 -1.90
N GLN A 315 -3.20 0.29 -1.19
CA GLN A 315 -4.03 -0.42 -0.21
C GLN A 315 -4.54 0.51 0.90
N SER A 316 -3.72 1.49 1.30
CA SER A 316 -4.05 2.44 2.34
C SER A 316 -5.03 3.52 1.87
N LEU A 317 -4.96 3.94 0.60
CA LEU A 317 -5.81 5.00 0.04
C LEU A 317 -7.08 4.50 -0.63
N GLU A 318 -7.14 3.24 -1.07
CA GLU A 318 -8.26 2.76 -1.90
C GLU A 318 -9.63 2.84 -1.21
N LYS A 319 -9.69 2.70 0.12
CA LYS A 319 -10.94 2.82 0.88
C LYS A 319 -11.48 4.26 0.84
N GLY A 320 -10.61 5.25 1.00
CA GLY A 320 -10.98 6.66 0.86
C GLY A 320 -11.40 7.00 -0.56
N ALA A 321 -10.71 6.45 -1.56
CA ALA A 321 -11.05 6.67 -2.96
C ALA A 321 -12.45 6.16 -3.35
N ARG A 322 -12.96 5.11 -2.70
CA ARG A 322 -14.34 4.61 -2.91
C ARG A 322 -15.44 5.52 -2.33
N HIS A 323 -15.12 6.33 -1.34
CA HIS A 323 -16.07 7.25 -0.71
C HIS A 323 -16.11 8.63 -1.38
N HIS A 324 -15.18 8.87 -2.30
CA HIS A 324 -15.06 10.13 -3.02
C HIS A 324 -16.25 10.39 -3.95
N SER A 325 -16.61 11.67 -4.13
CA SER A 325 -17.75 12.07 -4.98
C SER A 325 -17.53 11.80 -6.47
N ASN A 326 -16.29 11.68 -6.92
CA ASN A 326 -15.95 11.20 -8.27
C ASN A 326 -15.88 9.68 -8.25
N LEU A 327 -16.84 9.03 -8.91
CA LEU A 327 -16.92 7.57 -9.03
C LEU A 327 -15.67 6.94 -9.65
N PHE A 328 -14.94 7.69 -10.50
CA PHE A 328 -13.69 7.20 -11.13
C PHE A 328 -12.45 7.38 -10.26
N ALA A 329 -12.55 7.92 -9.04
CA ALA A 329 -11.38 8.24 -8.20
C ALA A 329 -10.52 7.00 -7.88
N ARG A 330 -11.14 5.83 -7.66
CA ARG A 330 -10.39 4.57 -7.44
C ARG A 330 -9.63 4.15 -8.69
N VAL A 331 -10.23 4.27 -9.87
CA VAL A 331 -9.57 3.98 -11.16
C VAL A 331 -8.40 4.93 -11.39
N GLU A 332 -8.61 6.23 -11.14
CA GLU A 332 -7.58 7.26 -11.30
C GLU A 332 -6.42 7.05 -10.31
N LEU A 333 -6.70 6.62 -9.07
CA LEU A 333 -5.69 6.24 -8.09
C LEU A 333 -4.87 5.04 -8.58
N SER A 334 -5.52 3.96 -9.02
CA SER A 334 -4.84 2.77 -9.55
C SER A 334 -3.96 3.12 -10.75
N ALA A 335 -4.47 3.91 -11.68
CA ALA A 335 -3.73 4.34 -12.86
C ALA A 335 -2.57 5.30 -12.53
N THR A 336 -2.72 6.13 -11.49
CA THR A 336 -1.62 6.96 -10.97
C THR A 336 -0.52 6.09 -10.39
N CYS A 337 -0.86 5.09 -9.57
CA CYS A 337 0.07 4.11 -9.02
C CYS A 337 0.80 3.33 -10.13
N ILE A 338 0.09 2.85 -11.15
CA ILE A 338 0.70 2.22 -12.34
C ILE A 338 1.67 3.17 -13.03
N SER A 339 1.27 4.43 -13.24
CA SER A 339 2.09 5.45 -13.92
C SER A 339 3.38 5.74 -13.15
N LEU A 340 3.35 5.69 -11.82
CA LEU A 340 4.53 5.85 -10.97
C LEU A 340 5.53 4.70 -11.09
N LEU A 341 5.05 3.49 -11.37
CA LEU A 341 5.88 2.29 -11.53
C LEU A 341 6.41 2.08 -12.96
N LEU A 342 6.09 2.97 -13.90
CA LEU A 342 6.41 2.80 -15.32
C LEU A 342 7.91 2.57 -15.54
N GLU A 343 8.76 3.43 -14.97
CA GLU A 343 10.22 3.34 -15.11
C GLU A 343 10.80 2.12 -14.38
N SER A 344 10.25 1.75 -13.22
CA SER A 344 10.75 0.62 -12.42
C SER A 344 10.26 -0.74 -12.93
N SER A 345 9.15 -0.78 -13.70
CA SER A 345 8.50 -2.01 -14.18
C SER A 345 9.41 -2.94 -15.00
N GLN A 346 10.44 -2.40 -15.68
CA GLN A 346 11.41 -3.21 -16.42
C GLN A 346 12.64 -3.58 -15.62
N LYS A 347 12.97 -2.81 -14.58
CA LYS A 347 14.14 -3.03 -13.73
C LYS A 347 13.84 -4.07 -12.65
N ASP A 348 12.58 -4.17 -12.24
CA ASP A 348 12.15 -4.89 -11.05
C ASP A 348 10.84 -5.66 -11.30
N SER A 349 10.87 -6.99 -11.10
CA SER A 349 9.71 -7.85 -11.35
C SER A 349 8.55 -7.54 -10.42
N ALA A 350 8.80 -7.17 -9.15
CA ALA A 350 7.74 -6.81 -8.20
C ALA A 350 6.99 -5.54 -8.64
N SER A 351 7.69 -4.58 -9.25
CA SER A 351 7.04 -3.40 -9.87
C SER A 351 6.15 -3.81 -11.04
N GLY A 352 6.61 -4.72 -11.90
CA GLY A 352 5.82 -5.28 -12.99
C GLY A 352 4.57 -6.04 -12.51
N ASP A 353 4.72 -6.90 -11.50
CA ASP A 353 3.61 -7.65 -10.89
C ASP A 353 2.59 -6.72 -10.23
N CYS A 354 3.05 -5.65 -9.57
CA CYS A 354 2.17 -4.63 -9.00
C CYS A 354 1.38 -3.89 -10.09
N VAL A 355 2.01 -3.54 -11.22
CA VAL A 355 1.32 -2.94 -12.37
C VAL A 355 0.22 -3.87 -12.90
N ILE A 356 0.53 -5.16 -13.06
CA ILE A 356 -0.44 -6.16 -13.53
C ILE A 356 -1.60 -6.31 -12.54
N GLY A 357 -1.32 -6.39 -11.24
CA GLY A 357 -2.33 -6.46 -10.19
C GLY A 357 -3.27 -5.24 -10.16
N LEU A 358 -2.71 -4.03 -10.26
CA LEU A 358 -3.50 -2.81 -10.32
C LEU A 358 -4.31 -2.68 -11.62
N ALA A 359 -3.81 -3.22 -12.72
CA ALA A 359 -4.53 -3.23 -14.00
C ALA A 359 -5.76 -4.17 -13.92
N HIS A 360 -5.65 -5.29 -13.22
CA HIS A 360 -6.80 -6.13 -12.89
C HIS A 360 -7.85 -5.36 -12.08
N GLU A 361 -7.44 -4.59 -11.08
CA GLU A 361 -8.36 -3.76 -10.29
C GLU A 361 -9.06 -2.69 -11.13
N ILE A 362 -8.35 -2.04 -12.09
CA ILE A 362 -8.97 -1.09 -13.02
C ILE A 362 -10.06 -1.76 -13.85
N VAL A 363 -9.78 -2.95 -14.41
CA VAL A 363 -10.74 -3.67 -15.25
C VAL A 363 -12.03 -3.98 -14.47
N VAL A 364 -11.89 -4.54 -13.27
CA VAL A 364 -13.02 -4.89 -12.40
C VAL A 364 -13.82 -3.65 -11.97
N GLU A 365 -13.13 -2.57 -11.60
CA GLU A 365 -13.80 -1.35 -11.18
C GLU A 365 -14.57 -0.70 -12.35
N ILE A 366 -14.01 -0.71 -13.56
CA ILE A 366 -14.69 -0.16 -14.75
C ILE A 366 -15.92 -1.00 -15.13
N GLU A 367 -15.88 -2.33 -15.02
CA GLU A 367 -17.05 -3.19 -15.22
C GLU A 367 -18.20 -2.79 -14.28
N TYR A 368 -17.89 -2.54 -13.00
CA TYR A 368 -18.85 -2.07 -12.02
C TYR A 368 -19.38 -0.67 -12.35
N LEU A 369 -18.48 0.29 -12.62
CA LEU A 369 -18.85 1.68 -12.91
C LEU A 369 -19.70 1.82 -14.17
N LEU A 370 -19.39 1.08 -15.24
CA LEU A 370 -20.20 1.11 -16.45
C LEU A 370 -21.60 0.55 -16.20
N SER A 371 -21.72 -0.50 -15.38
CA SER A 371 -23.02 -1.06 -14.99
C SER A 371 -23.87 -0.04 -14.21
N GLU A 372 -23.26 0.70 -13.27
CA GLU A 372 -23.92 1.78 -12.52
C GLU A 372 -24.34 2.94 -13.44
N ILE A 373 -23.47 3.35 -14.37
CA ILE A 373 -23.79 4.42 -15.34
C ILE A 373 -24.96 4.01 -16.24
N VAL A 374 -24.96 2.77 -16.75
CA VAL A 374 -26.06 2.23 -17.55
C VAL A 374 -27.37 2.21 -16.75
N SER A 375 -27.33 1.79 -15.49
CA SER A 375 -28.50 1.84 -14.60
C SER A 375 -29.00 3.28 -14.42
N GLY A 376 -28.09 4.23 -14.19
CA GLY A 376 -28.42 5.65 -14.07
C GLY A 376 -29.03 6.24 -15.34
N LEU A 377 -28.52 5.87 -16.52
CA LEU A 377 -29.07 6.28 -17.82
C LEU A 377 -30.46 5.69 -18.08
N ARG A 378 -30.71 4.47 -17.58
CA ARG A 378 -32.02 3.82 -17.68
C ARG A 378 -33.08 4.52 -16.82
N GLU A 379 -32.69 4.98 -15.63
CA GLU A 379 -33.58 5.71 -14.71
C GLU A 379 -33.80 7.16 -15.16
N ASP A 380 -32.72 7.86 -15.52
CA ASP A 380 -32.73 9.21 -16.07
C ASP A 380 -31.75 9.31 -17.25
N PRO A 381 -32.26 9.41 -18.48
CA PRO A 381 -31.41 9.57 -19.66
C PRO A 381 -30.52 10.81 -19.62
N CYS A 382 -30.83 11.82 -18.80
CA CYS A 382 -30.04 13.03 -18.63
C CYS A 382 -29.01 12.97 -17.49
N SER A 383 -28.86 11.81 -16.82
CA SER A 383 -28.03 11.64 -15.62
C SER A 383 -26.54 11.99 -15.77
N LEU A 384 -25.99 12.00 -16.99
CA LEU A 384 -24.62 12.42 -17.23
C LEU A 384 -24.45 13.95 -17.18
N SER A 385 -25.54 14.71 -17.29
CA SER A 385 -25.56 16.17 -17.18
C SER A 385 -25.58 16.61 -15.70
N ARG A 386 -24.90 17.71 -15.38
CA ARG A 386 -24.98 18.35 -14.05
C ARG A 386 -25.93 19.55 -14.05
N HIS A 387 -26.66 19.76 -15.14
CA HIS A 387 -27.64 20.81 -15.36
C HIS A 387 -27.08 22.23 -15.13
N GLY A 388 -26.32 22.74 -16.12
CA GLY A 388 -25.94 24.16 -16.14
C GLY A 388 -25.11 24.58 -17.36
N ILE A 389 -24.79 25.88 -17.42
CA ILE A 389 -23.89 26.46 -18.45
C ILE A 389 -22.52 25.75 -18.51
N PRO A 390 -21.90 25.30 -17.39
CA PRO A 390 -20.61 24.60 -17.46
C PRO A 390 -20.64 23.32 -18.32
N ASP A 391 -21.78 22.63 -18.44
CA ASP A 391 -21.87 21.41 -19.24
C ASP A 391 -21.68 21.66 -20.74
N LEU A 392 -21.86 22.90 -21.23
CA LEU A 392 -21.54 23.25 -22.62
C LEU A 392 -20.06 23.00 -22.98
N PHE A 393 -19.17 23.00 -21.98
CA PHE A 393 -17.74 22.71 -22.17
C PHE A 393 -17.34 21.37 -21.54
N TYR A 394 -17.85 21.06 -20.34
CA TYR A 394 -17.38 19.92 -19.55
C TYR A 394 -18.15 18.62 -19.79
N LEU A 395 -19.38 18.65 -20.31
CA LEU A 395 -20.13 17.43 -20.59
C LEU A 395 -19.51 16.59 -21.73
N PRO A 396 -19.09 17.19 -22.87
CA PRO A 396 -18.35 16.47 -23.92
C PRO A 396 -17.10 15.77 -23.36
N GLN A 397 -16.31 16.51 -22.57
CA GLN A 397 -15.12 15.99 -21.92
C GLN A 397 -15.45 14.86 -20.94
N ARG A 398 -16.54 14.97 -20.16
CA ARG A 398 -16.98 13.91 -19.23
C ARG A 398 -17.35 12.62 -19.97
N ILE A 399 -18.08 12.74 -21.08
CA ILE A 399 -18.44 11.57 -21.91
C ILE A 399 -17.18 10.97 -22.54
N SER A 400 -16.28 11.80 -23.07
CA SER A 400 -14.99 11.32 -23.60
C SER A 400 -14.21 10.55 -22.54
N ARG A 401 -14.15 11.02 -21.30
CA ARG A 401 -13.46 10.34 -20.18
C ARG A 401 -14.07 8.99 -19.85
N ILE A 402 -15.41 8.91 -19.78
CA ILE A 402 -16.11 7.65 -19.52
C ILE A 402 -15.78 6.63 -20.62
N LEU A 403 -15.94 7.03 -21.88
CA LEU A 403 -15.65 6.18 -23.04
C LEU A 403 -14.17 5.81 -23.14
N GLY A 404 -13.27 6.75 -22.82
CA GLY A 404 -11.83 6.54 -22.83
C GLY A 404 -11.38 5.57 -21.76
N TRP A 405 -11.91 5.66 -20.54
CA TRP A 405 -11.65 4.66 -19.50
C TRP A 405 -12.23 3.28 -19.85
N ALA A 406 -13.39 3.23 -20.48
CA ALA A 406 -13.94 1.98 -20.99
C ALA A 406 -13.04 1.36 -22.07
N GLY A 407 -12.59 2.16 -23.04
CA GLY A 407 -11.65 1.74 -24.09
C GLY A 407 -10.30 1.30 -23.54
N ALA A 408 -9.74 2.05 -22.59
CA ALA A 408 -8.54 1.66 -21.88
C ALA A 408 -8.73 0.31 -21.17
N SER A 409 -9.87 0.12 -20.49
CA SER A 409 -10.20 -1.14 -19.82
C SER A 409 -10.30 -2.33 -20.80
N LEU A 410 -10.87 -2.14 -22.00
CA LEU A 410 -10.87 -3.16 -23.06
C LEU A 410 -9.43 -3.53 -23.48
N HIS A 411 -8.57 -2.54 -23.71
CA HIS A 411 -7.15 -2.79 -24.02
C HIS A 411 -6.45 -3.52 -22.89
N LEU A 412 -6.65 -3.09 -21.64
CA LEU A 412 -6.09 -3.75 -20.46
C LEU A 412 -6.58 -5.20 -20.33
N ALA A 413 -7.88 -5.45 -20.50
CA ALA A 413 -8.44 -6.80 -20.43
C ALA A 413 -7.80 -7.73 -21.47
N ARG A 414 -7.62 -7.27 -22.71
CA ARG A 414 -6.98 -8.03 -23.79
C ARG A 414 -5.51 -8.31 -23.50
N GLU A 415 -4.77 -7.31 -23.06
CA GLU A 415 -3.37 -7.41 -22.64
C GLU A 415 -3.18 -8.38 -21.47
N LEU A 416 -4.15 -8.43 -20.55
CA LEU A 416 -4.17 -9.34 -19.39
C LEU A 416 -4.75 -10.74 -19.70
N GLY A 417 -5.27 -10.97 -20.92
CA GLY A 417 -5.94 -12.22 -21.30
C GLY A 417 -7.26 -12.48 -20.57
N ARG A 418 -7.95 -11.42 -20.12
CA ARG A 418 -9.28 -11.49 -19.48
C ARG A 418 -10.41 -11.33 -20.49
N SER A 419 -11.59 -11.81 -20.11
CA SER A 419 -12.81 -11.57 -20.88
C SER A 419 -13.14 -10.07 -20.87
N ASP A 420 -13.41 -9.50 -22.04
CA ASP A 420 -13.86 -8.12 -22.22
C ASP A 420 -15.39 -8.02 -22.47
N THR A 421 -16.10 -9.14 -22.35
CA THR A 421 -17.54 -9.27 -22.64
C THR A 421 -18.41 -8.34 -21.81
N VAL A 422 -18.18 -8.26 -20.50
CA VAL A 422 -19.00 -7.44 -19.59
C VAL A 422 -18.88 -5.96 -19.95
N ILE A 423 -17.67 -5.50 -20.28
CA ILE A 423 -17.40 -4.12 -20.69
C ILE A 423 -18.10 -3.84 -22.01
N LEU A 424 -17.98 -4.74 -23.00
CA LEU A 424 -18.63 -4.59 -24.30
C LEU A 424 -20.16 -4.58 -24.20
N GLU A 425 -20.76 -5.45 -23.38
CA GLU A 425 -22.21 -5.47 -23.15
C GLU A 425 -22.71 -4.15 -22.54
N ALA A 426 -22.02 -3.64 -21.51
CA ALA A 426 -22.38 -2.37 -20.89
C ALA A 426 -22.19 -1.19 -21.86
N LEU A 427 -21.11 -1.17 -22.65
CA LEU A 427 -20.89 -0.18 -23.70
C LEU A 427 -21.97 -0.25 -24.78
N GLN A 428 -22.40 -1.45 -25.17
CA GLN A 428 -23.42 -1.67 -26.19
C GLN A 428 -24.75 -1.07 -25.72
N GLU A 429 -25.16 -1.31 -24.47
CA GLU A 429 -26.36 -0.70 -23.90
C GLU A 429 -26.23 0.83 -23.79
N MET A 430 -25.11 1.32 -23.24
CA MET A 430 -24.84 2.75 -23.10
C MET A 430 -24.85 3.48 -24.46
N SER A 431 -24.35 2.85 -25.52
CA SER A 431 -24.28 3.45 -26.85
C SER A 431 -25.65 3.89 -27.37
N GLY A 432 -26.72 3.12 -27.10
CA GLY A 432 -28.08 3.48 -27.48
C GLY A 432 -28.52 4.80 -26.85
N TYR A 433 -28.32 4.93 -25.53
CA TYR A 433 -28.62 6.17 -24.80
C TYR A 433 -27.78 7.36 -25.27
N LEU A 434 -26.49 7.14 -25.52
CA LEU A 434 -25.59 8.20 -26.00
C LEU A 434 -26.01 8.71 -27.39
N MET A 435 -26.39 7.80 -28.30
CA MET A 435 -26.87 8.18 -29.63
C MET A 435 -28.21 8.91 -29.58
N GLU A 436 -29.12 8.48 -28.71
CA GLU A 436 -30.45 9.08 -28.62
C GLU A 436 -30.43 10.46 -27.93
N HIS A 437 -29.69 10.59 -26.82
CA HIS A 437 -29.78 11.77 -25.94
C HIS A 437 -28.55 12.67 -25.96
N TYR A 438 -27.38 12.16 -26.37
CA TYR A 438 -26.10 12.88 -26.29
C TYR A 438 -25.37 13.05 -27.61
N ALA A 439 -25.93 12.66 -28.76
CA ALA A 439 -25.25 12.71 -30.05
C ALA A 439 -24.72 14.12 -30.41
N SER A 440 -25.44 15.18 -30.03
CA SER A 440 -25.01 16.57 -30.25
C SER A 440 -23.89 17.03 -29.31
N VAL A 441 -23.65 16.31 -28.22
CA VAL A 441 -22.67 16.62 -27.17
C VAL A 441 -21.29 16.02 -27.49
N LEU A 442 -21.20 15.03 -28.38
CA LEU A 442 -19.94 14.40 -28.82
C LEU A 442 -19.08 15.31 -29.74
N ALA A 443 -19.16 16.62 -29.52
CA ALA A 443 -18.72 17.65 -30.45
C ALA A 443 -17.30 18.17 -30.17
N GLY A 444 -16.42 17.43 -29.48
CA GLY A 444 -15.01 17.79 -29.22
C GLY A 444 -14.76 19.24 -28.76
N MET A 445 -14.52 19.46 -27.47
CA MET A 445 -14.31 20.78 -26.87
C MET A 445 -12.86 21.13 -26.63
N SER A 446 -12.03 20.17 -26.23
CA SER A 446 -10.63 20.37 -25.82
C SER A 446 -9.71 19.32 -26.43
N GLU A 447 -8.44 19.68 -26.62
CA GLU A 447 -7.38 18.71 -26.90
C GLU A 447 -7.18 17.71 -25.75
N ASP A 448 -7.63 18.04 -24.53
CA ASP A 448 -7.62 17.11 -23.38
C ASP A 448 -8.43 15.83 -23.65
N GLU A 449 -9.30 15.82 -24.67
CA GLU A 449 -10.11 14.65 -25.05
C GLU A 449 -9.36 13.67 -25.94
N ALA A 450 -8.28 14.09 -26.60
CA ALA A 450 -7.52 13.28 -27.56
C ALA A 450 -7.09 11.90 -27.03
N PRO A 451 -6.49 11.77 -25.83
CA PRO A 451 -6.08 10.45 -25.32
C PRO A 451 -7.27 9.55 -25.00
N PHE A 452 -8.39 10.11 -24.55
CA PHE A 452 -9.59 9.35 -24.26
C PHE A 452 -10.23 8.84 -25.54
N TRP A 453 -10.33 9.68 -26.57
CA TRP A 453 -10.79 9.27 -27.89
C TRP A 453 -9.87 8.24 -28.52
N ALA A 454 -8.55 8.38 -28.37
CA ALA A 454 -7.60 7.40 -28.87
C ALA A 454 -7.80 6.03 -28.20
N ALA A 455 -7.93 5.99 -26.87
CA ALA A 455 -8.16 4.75 -26.14
C ALA A 455 -9.50 4.08 -26.53
N PHE A 456 -10.57 4.86 -26.66
CA PHE A 456 -11.90 4.36 -27.03
C PHE A 456 -11.97 3.86 -28.48
N LEU A 457 -11.63 4.72 -29.45
CA LEU A 457 -11.81 4.43 -30.87
C LEU A 457 -10.89 3.33 -31.39
N THR A 458 -9.75 3.09 -30.74
CA THR A 458 -8.87 1.96 -31.07
C THR A 458 -9.27 0.65 -30.40
N ALA A 459 -10.10 0.70 -29.36
CA ALA A 459 -10.54 -0.50 -28.64
C ALA A 459 -11.74 -1.21 -29.30
N ILE A 460 -12.54 -0.47 -30.06
CA ILE A 460 -13.79 -0.95 -30.65
C ILE A 460 -13.63 -1.25 -32.15
N LYS A 461 -14.44 -2.17 -32.68
CA LYS A 461 -14.54 -2.39 -34.12
C LYS A 461 -15.59 -1.48 -34.75
N ILE A 462 -15.56 -1.42 -36.08
CA ILE A 462 -16.40 -0.53 -36.91
C ILE A 462 -17.90 -0.75 -36.64
N ASP A 463 -18.34 -2.01 -36.66
CA ASP A 463 -19.75 -2.38 -36.54
C ASP A 463 -20.20 -2.60 -35.08
N GLU A 464 -19.31 -2.38 -34.10
CA GLU A 464 -19.65 -2.52 -32.69
C GLU A 464 -20.37 -1.27 -32.17
N LEU A 465 -21.11 -1.41 -31.06
CA LEU A 465 -21.70 -0.29 -30.33
C LEU A 465 -22.67 0.58 -31.15
N ASN A 466 -23.43 -0.04 -32.06
CA ASN A 466 -24.43 0.64 -32.89
C ASN A 466 -23.85 1.77 -33.78
N GLY A 467 -22.56 1.72 -34.13
CA GLY A 467 -21.91 2.76 -34.91
C GLY A 467 -21.53 4.01 -34.11
N LEU A 468 -21.48 3.93 -32.78
CA LEU A 468 -21.07 5.05 -31.92
C LEU A 468 -19.68 5.60 -32.29
N GLY A 469 -18.73 4.74 -32.68
CA GLY A 469 -17.40 5.16 -33.12
C GLY A 469 -17.45 6.07 -34.36
N GLU A 470 -18.21 5.67 -35.38
CA GLU A 470 -18.41 6.47 -36.59
C GLU A 470 -19.09 7.82 -36.27
N LEU A 471 -20.09 7.82 -35.39
CA LEU A 471 -20.76 9.04 -34.94
C LEU A 471 -19.78 10.01 -34.26
N VAL A 472 -18.96 9.51 -33.33
CA VAL A 472 -17.95 10.32 -32.63
C VAL A 472 -16.97 10.92 -33.64
N VAL A 473 -16.37 10.09 -34.50
CA VAL A 473 -15.40 10.54 -35.50
C VAL A 473 -16.04 11.59 -36.41
N SER A 474 -17.24 11.34 -36.91
CA SER A 474 -18.00 12.29 -37.74
C SER A 474 -18.26 13.63 -37.05
N LYS A 475 -18.59 13.62 -35.75
CA LYS A 475 -18.82 14.85 -34.99
C LYS A 475 -17.53 15.63 -34.75
N LEU A 476 -16.43 14.95 -34.43
CA LEU A 476 -15.12 15.57 -34.28
C LEU A 476 -14.65 16.21 -35.60
N ILE A 477 -14.84 15.52 -36.73
CA ILE A 477 -14.52 16.05 -38.08
C ILE A 477 -15.28 17.35 -38.34
N ASN A 478 -16.61 17.33 -38.16
CA ASN A 478 -17.45 18.49 -38.42
C ASN A 478 -17.02 19.71 -37.60
N VAL A 479 -16.70 19.50 -36.33
CA VAL A 479 -16.26 20.56 -35.41
C VAL A 479 -14.90 21.10 -35.78
N LEU A 480 -13.95 20.23 -36.14
CA LEU A 480 -12.64 20.65 -36.60
C LEU A 480 -12.77 21.47 -37.88
N ILE A 481 -13.58 21.07 -38.85
CA ILE A 481 -13.84 21.83 -40.07
C ILE A 481 -14.49 23.20 -39.74
N GLU A 482 -15.50 23.21 -38.87
CA GLU A 482 -16.23 24.44 -38.52
C GLU A 482 -15.35 25.50 -37.81
N HIS A 483 -14.27 25.06 -37.16
CA HIS A 483 -13.40 25.92 -36.36
C HIS A 483 -11.93 25.88 -36.80
N ASP A 484 -11.66 25.69 -38.10
CA ASP A 484 -10.32 25.74 -38.71
C ASP A 484 -9.27 24.82 -38.05
N GLY A 485 -9.70 23.63 -37.60
CA GLY A 485 -8.88 22.63 -36.92
C GLY A 485 -8.52 23.00 -35.48
N ARG A 486 -9.27 23.90 -34.82
CA ARG A 486 -8.95 24.41 -33.48
C ARG A 486 -9.91 23.90 -32.41
N LEU A 487 -9.35 23.27 -31.39
CA LEU A 487 -10.00 22.94 -30.12
C LEU A 487 -9.36 23.73 -28.98
N ALA A 488 -10.01 23.80 -27.82
CA ALA A 488 -9.42 24.45 -26.65
C ALA A 488 -8.06 23.81 -26.32
N ARG A 489 -7.09 24.64 -25.92
CA ARG A 489 -5.78 24.14 -25.48
C ARG A 489 -5.92 23.26 -24.23
N PRO A 490 -5.01 22.29 -24.02
CA PRO A 490 -5.00 21.48 -22.81
C PRO A 490 -5.02 22.32 -21.53
N LEU A 491 -5.76 21.87 -20.52
CA LEU A 491 -5.86 22.52 -19.21
C LEU A 491 -6.29 24.01 -19.28
N LEU A 492 -7.24 24.33 -20.17
CA LEU A 492 -7.77 25.69 -20.30
C LEU A 492 -8.29 26.21 -18.94
N PRO A 493 -7.80 27.35 -18.42
CA PRO A 493 -8.24 27.87 -17.14
C PRO A 493 -9.74 28.16 -17.11
N ALA A 494 -10.41 27.87 -15.99
CA ALA A 494 -11.87 28.04 -15.84
C ALA A 494 -12.36 29.46 -16.19
N LYS A 495 -11.54 30.49 -15.90
CA LYS A 495 -11.83 31.90 -16.23
C LYS A 495 -11.89 32.19 -17.75
N ASP A 496 -11.22 31.38 -18.56
CA ASP A 496 -11.11 31.55 -20.02
C ASP A 496 -12.17 30.73 -20.77
N VAL A 497 -12.82 29.76 -20.10
CA VAL A 497 -13.81 28.84 -20.72
C VAL A 497 -14.99 29.59 -21.34
N PHE A 498 -15.53 30.61 -20.66
CA PHE A 498 -16.64 31.38 -21.23
C PHE A 498 -16.21 32.15 -22.48
N ALA A 499 -15.00 32.72 -22.49
CA ALA A 499 -14.46 33.41 -23.65
C ALA A 499 -14.29 32.44 -24.83
N TYR A 500 -13.84 31.22 -24.56
CA TYR A 500 -13.73 30.16 -25.57
C TYR A 500 -15.09 29.77 -26.14
N LEU A 501 -16.08 29.47 -25.28
CA LEU A 501 -17.44 29.12 -25.71
C LEU A 501 -18.07 30.23 -26.54
N LYS A 502 -17.90 31.49 -26.14
CA LYS A 502 -18.38 32.65 -26.89
C LYS A 502 -17.68 32.76 -28.26
N ALA A 503 -16.35 32.67 -28.29
CA ALA A 503 -15.58 32.73 -29.54
C ALA A 503 -15.98 31.60 -30.51
N ARG A 504 -16.22 30.41 -29.96
CA ARG A 504 -16.69 29.25 -30.72
C ARG A 504 -18.10 29.46 -31.29
N ALA A 505 -19.03 29.96 -30.48
CA ALA A 505 -20.40 30.25 -30.92
C ALA A 505 -20.46 31.38 -31.96
N ASP A 506 -19.64 32.43 -31.78
CA ASP A 506 -19.55 33.58 -32.69
C ASP A 506 -18.73 33.26 -33.96
N LYS A 507 -18.09 32.08 -34.04
CA LYS A 507 -17.12 31.70 -35.09
C LYS A 507 -15.98 32.71 -35.25
N ASP A 508 -15.53 33.28 -34.13
CA ASP A 508 -14.44 34.26 -34.08
C ASP A 508 -13.07 33.55 -34.08
N SER A 509 -12.53 33.34 -35.29
CA SER A 509 -11.24 32.69 -35.50
C SER A 509 -10.07 33.42 -34.82
N VAL A 510 -10.14 34.75 -34.65
CA VAL A 510 -9.08 35.54 -34.01
C VAL A 510 -9.08 35.29 -32.50
N ALA A 511 -10.26 35.33 -31.86
CA ALA A 511 -10.38 35.04 -30.44
C ALA A 511 -10.00 33.58 -30.13
N LEU A 512 -10.46 32.62 -30.96
CA LEU A 512 -10.14 31.20 -30.83
C LEU A 512 -8.63 30.94 -30.86
N LYS A 513 -7.88 31.62 -31.73
CA LYS A 513 -6.42 31.42 -31.87
C LYS A 513 -5.65 31.57 -30.54
N SER A 514 -6.11 32.43 -29.64
CA SER A 514 -5.46 32.66 -28.34
C SER A 514 -5.84 31.63 -27.26
N LEU A 515 -6.95 30.91 -27.45
CA LEU A 515 -7.55 29.98 -26.50
C LEU A 515 -7.40 28.52 -26.93
N SER A 516 -7.03 28.30 -28.19
CA SER A 516 -6.90 26.99 -28.81
C SER A 516 -5.46 26.53 -28.97
N SER A 517 -5.27 25.21 -29.11
CA SER A 517 -3.97 24.65 -29.48
C SER A 517 -3.77 24.68 -31.00
N SER A 518 -2.52 24.90 -31.42
CA SER A 518 -2.05 24.60 -32.76
C SER A 518 -0.54 24.35 -32.66
N PRO A 519 -0.04 23.15 -33.02
CA PRO A 519 -0.73 22.05 -33.71
C PRO A 519 -1.73 21.24 -32.85
N SER A 520 -2.64 20.49 -33.51
CA SER A 520 -3.72 19.69 -32.89
C SER A 520 -3.40 18.18 -32.91
N GLU A 521 -3.57 17.51 -31.78
CA GLU A 521 -3.42 16.04 -31.68
C GLU A 521 -4.75 15.35 -32.02
N THR A 522 -5.88 15.96 -31.66
CA THR A 522 -7.21 15.45 -32.02
C THR A 522 -7.40 15.38 -33.53
N LEU A 523 -6.93 16.40 -34.26
CA LEU A 523 -6.95 16.38 -35.72
C LEU A 523 -6.11 15.23 -36.30
N ALA A 524 -4.91 14.99 -35.75
CA ALA A 524 -4.07 13.87 -36.17
C ALA A 524 -4.77 12.53 -35.93
N LEU A 525 -5.40 12.37 -34.75
CA LEU A 525 -6.13 11.17 -34.38
C LEU A 525 -7.30 10.88 -35.34
N VAL A 526 -8.12 11.89 -35.61
CA VAL A 526 -9.29 11.76 -36.50
C VAL A 526 -8.87 11.37 -37.91
N LEU A 527 -7.80 11.97 -38.44
CA LEU A 527 -7.26 11.63 -39.76
C LEU A 527 -6.74 10.19 -39.82
N LEU A 528 -6.08 9.71 -38.78
CA LEU A 528 -5.56 8.34 -38.75
C LEU A 528 -6.65 7.28 -38.53
N ILE A 529 -7.70 7.62 -37.78
CA ILE A 529 -8.79 6.69 -37.47
C ILE A 529 -9.91 6.72 -38.53
N SER A 530 -10.03 7.78 -39.33
CA SER A 530 -11.11 7.90 -40.32
C SER A 530 -11.13 6.76 -41.35
N GLU A 531 -9.98 6.20 -41.71
CA GLU A 531 -9.90 5.03 -42.60
C GLU A 531 -10.57 3.80 -41.98
N ARG A 532 -10.41 3.61 -40.67
CA ARG A 532 -11.06 2.51 -39.95
C ARG A 532 -12.59 2.63 -40.03
N HIS A 533 -13.14 3.84 -39.99
CA HIS A 533 -14.60 4.04 -40.03
C HIS A 533 -15.18 4.29 -41.43
N SER A 534 -14.42 4.02 -42.51
CA SER A 534 -14.86 4.30 -43.89
C SER A 534 -15.26 5.75 -44.16
N LEU A 535 -14.71 6.71 -43.41
CA LEU A 535 -15.01 8.16 -43.52
C LEU A 535 -13.95 8.92 -44.35
N ARG A 536 -13.12 8.19 -45.08
CA ARG A 536 -11.97 8.76 -45.82
C ARG A 536 -12.42 9.71 -46.91
N ASP A 537 -13.37 9.31 -47.74
CA ASP A 537 -13.77 10.07 -48.93
C ASP A 537 -14.47 11.39 -48.55
N GLU A 538 -15.31 11.35 -47.52
CA GLU A 538 -15.95 12.52 -46.93
C GLU A 538 -14.93 13.53 -46.40
N LEU A 539 -13.84 13.01 -45.82
CA LEU A 539 -12.82 13.84 -45.19
C LEU A 539 -11.85 14.41 -46.23
N ASP A 540 -11.47 13.63 -47.24
CA ASP A 540 -10.72 14.09 -48.41
C ASP A 540 -11.44 15.24 -49.13
N PHE A 541 -12.76 15.18 -49.25
CA PHE A 541 -13.55 16.28 -49.82
C PHE A 541 -13.47 17.57 -48.98
N ASN A 542 -13.46 17.45 -47.65
CA ASN A 542 -13.50 18.59 -46.74
C ASN A 542 -12.12 19.08 -46.27
N LEU A 543 -11.05 18.35 -46.56
CA LEU A 543 -9.66 18.65 -46.15
C LEU A 543 -9.19 20.04 -46.61
N VAL A 544 -9.71 20.53 -47.72
CA VAL A 544 -9.46 21.90 -48.21
C VAL A 544 -9.88 22.98 -47.20
N SER A 545 -10.93 22.72 -46.40
CA SER A 545 -11.39 23.64 -45.36
C SER A 545 -10.44 23.72 -44.17
N LEU A 546 -9.49 22.78 -44.08
CA LEU A 546 -8.45 22.72 -43.06
C LEU A 546 -7.08 23.15 -43.62
N ASP A 547 -7.04 23.87 -44.75
CA ASP A 547 -5.78 24.35 -45.32
C ASP A 547 -4.96 25.13 -44.30
N HIS A 548 -3.65 24.87 -44.28
CA HIS A 548 -2.70 25.38 -43.30
C HIS A 548 -2.94 24.97 -41.84
N ALA A 549 -3.92 24.13 -41.52
CA ALA A 549 -4.02 23.54 -40.19
C ALA A 549 -2.83 22.61 -39.92
N HIS A 550 -2.34 22.63 -38.69
CA HIS A 550 -1.20 21.84 -38.26
C HIS A 550 -1.66 20.73 -37.32
N LEU A 551 -1.20 19.52 -37.56
CA LEU A 551 -1.47 18.35 -36.73
C LEU A 551 -0.16 17.88 -36.09
N ASN A 552 -0.23 17.32 -34.87
CA ASN A 552 0.93 16.87 -34.12
C ASN A 552 0.79 15.41 -33.69
N ILE A 553 1.91 14.67 -33.79
CA ILE A 553 2.06 13.33 -33.25
C ILE A 553 3.39 13.31 -32.48
N PHE A 554 3.30 13.35 -31.15
CA PHE A 554 4.49 13.23 -30.30
C PHE A 554 4.80 11.75 -30.02
N ILE A 555 6.01 11.31 -30.37
CA ILE A 555 6.48 9.94 -30.09
C ILE A 555 7.70 10.03 -29.18
N PRO A 556 7.62 9.46 -27.95
CA PRO A 556 8.76 9.46 -27.04
C PRO A 556 9.87 8.56 -27.58
N GLN A 557 11.10 8.80 -27.15
CA GLN A 557 12.21 7.88 -27.42
C GLN A 557 12.07 6.57 -26.64
N SER A 558 11.53 6.66 -25.42
CA SER A 558 11.16 5.50 -24.61
C SER A 558 9.84 5.73 -23.91
N TYR A 559 8.93 4.76 -24.00
CA TYR A 559 7.67 4.77 -23.27
C TYR A 559 7.83 4.58 -21.76
N LEU A 560 9.03 4.25 -21.25
CA LEU A 560 9.32 4.25 -19.80
C LEU A 560 9.27 5.66 -19.19
N GLU A 561 9.54 6.70 -19.98
CA GLU A 561 9.48 8.09 -19.55
C GLU A 561 8.06 8.67 -19.69
N PHE A 562 7.10 7.90 -20.19
CA PHE A 562 5.82 8.44 -20.67
C PHE A 562 4.90 8.96 -19.56
N SER A 563 5.13 8.59 -18.30
CA SER A 563 4.44 9.17 -17.14
C SER A 563 5.12 10.41 -16.56
N GLN A 564 6.32 10.77 -17.03
CA GLN A 564 7.05 11.90 -16.48
C GLN A 564 6.30 13.23 -16.75
N PRO A 565 6.38 14.23 -15.85
CA PRO A 565 5.74 15.53 -16.07
C PRO A 565 6.23 16.21 -17.36
N PHE A 566 7.48 15.95 -17.74
CA PHE A 566 8.08 16.42 -18.98
C PHE A 566 8.90 15.31 -19.63
N VAL A 567 8.45 14.84 -20.80
CA VAL A 567 9.16 13.83 -21.60
C VAL A 567 10.22 14.53 -22.44
N ARG A 568 11.49 14.45 -22.02
CA ARG A 568 12.60 15.20 -22.64
C ARG A 568 12.97 14.68 -24.02
N ASN A 569 12.90 13.36 -24.18
CA ASN A 569 13.43 12.66 -25.33
C ASN A 569 12.26 12.14 -26.19
N GLY A 570 12.11 12.69 -27.38
CA GLY A 570 11.05 12.33 -28.30
C GLY A 570 11.05 13.22 -29.54
N ILE A 571 10.19 12.89 -30.49
CA ILE A 571 10.03 13.62 -31.75
C ILE A 571 8.59 14.09 -31.86
N ASN A 572 8.40 15.39 -32.07
CA ASN A 572 7.12 15.96 -32.50
C ASN A 572 7.06 15.89 -34.03
N HIS A 573 6.26 14.97 -34.55
CA HIS A 573 5.94 14.91 -35.97
C HIS A 573 4.82 15.90 -36.25
N VAL A 574 5.19 17.06 -36.78
CA VAL A 574 4.24 18.10 -37.17
C VAL A 574 4.00 18.01 -38.68
N PHE A 575 2.75 17.80 -39.08
CA PHE A 575 2.33 17.87 -40.47
C PHE A 575 1.39 19.05 -40.68
N GLN A 576 1.39 19.59 -41.89
CA GLN A 576 0.56 20.74 -42.26
C GLN A 576 -0.30 20.36 -43.45
N ILE A 577 -1.61 20.51 -43.32
CA ILE A 577 -2.56 20.32 -44.41
C ILE A 577 -2.30 21.40 -45.47
N GLY A 578 -2.29 21.01 -46.75
CA GLY A 578 -1.88 21.85 -47.86
C GLY A 578 -0.37 21.88 -48.10
N HIS A 579 0.45 21.30 -47.21
CA HIS A 579 1.89 21.14 -47.38
C HIS A 579 2.33 19.69 -47.16
N LYS A 580 2.49 18.95 -48.26
CA LYS A 580 2.86 17.52 -48.22
C LYS A 580 1.78 16.58 -47.67
N VAL A 581 0.60 17.12 -47.36
CA VAL A 581 -0.62 16.43 -46.96
C VAL A 581 -1.79 17.09 -47.70
N TRP A 582 -2.40 16.37 -48.64
CA TRP A 582 -3.59 16.79 -49.39
C TRP A 582 -4.76 15.84 -49.22
N THR A 583 -4.48 14.60 -48.84
CA THR A 583 -5.44 13.53 -48.58
C THR A 583 -5.15 12.86 -47.24
N VAL A 584 -6.12 12.14 -46.70
CA VAL A 584 -5.96 11.26 -45.53
C VAL A 584 -4.85 10.24 -45.77
N GLU A 585 -4.77 9.71 -46.98
CA GLU A 585 -3.71 8.77 -47.39
C GLU A 585 -2.30 9.32 -47.17
N ASP A 586 -2.08 10.61 -47.45
CA ASP A 586 -0.78 11.23 -47.24
C ASP A 586 -0.38 11.22 -45.75
N VAL A 587 -1.36 11.34 -44.86
CA VAL A 587 -1.14 11.23 -43.40
C VAL A 587 -0.81 9.79 -43.02
N THR A 588 -1.58 8.81 -43.51
CA THR A 588 -1.34 7.39 -43.26
C THR A 588 0.03 6.95 -43.78
N GLN A 589 0.44 7.38 -44.97
CA GLN A 589 1.76 7.08 -45.53
C GLN A 589 2.89 7.68 -44.70
N ARG A 590 2.72 8.91 -44.20
CA ARG A 590 3.70 9.55 -43.31
C ARG A 590 3.79 8.83 -41.97
N TRP A 591 2.65 8.42 -41.43
CA TRP A 591 2.58 7.61 -40.22
C TRP A 591 3.35 6.29 -40.38
N GLU A 592 3.11 5.55 -41.45
CA GLU A 592 3.80 4.28 -41.73
C GLU A 592 5.29 4.48 -42.03
N ALA A 593 5.68 5.60 -42.64
CA ALA A 593 7.09 5.86 -43.01
C ALA A 593 7.95 6.40 -41.86
N ALA A 594 7.39 7.19 -40.95
CA ALA A 594 8.16 7.91 -39.91
C ALA A 594 7.73 7.57 -38.48
N CYS A 595 6.43 7.56 -38.21
CA CYS A 595 5.90 7.42 -36.84
C CYS A 595 5.98 5.97 -36.34
N LYS A 596 5.36 5.04 -37.07
CA LYS A 596 5.28 3.62 -36.69
C LYS A 596 6.66 2.95 -36.58
N PRO A 597 7.62 3.17 -37.49
CA PRO A 597 8.95 2.61 -37.35
C PRO A 597 9.68 3.10 -36.09
N GLN A 598 9.52 4.37 -35.71
CA GLN A 598 10.11 4.92 -34.49
C GLN A 598 9.55 4.22 -33.25
N MET A 599 8.23 3.97 -33.21
CA MET A 599 7.59 3.27 -32.09
C MET A 599 8.01 1.80 -32.03
N LEU A 600 8.12 1.12 -33.16
CA LEU A 600 8.57 -0.28 -33.23
C LEU A 600 10.04 -0.46 -32.82
N GLN A 601 10.86 0.59 -32.92
CA GLN A 601 12.25 0.57 -32.45
C GLN A 601 12.37 0.66 -30.92
N ASP A 602 11.33 1.14 -30.23
CA ASP A 602 11.32 1.17 -28.77
C ASP A 602 11.04 -0.23 -28.20
N ALA A 603 12.11 -0.90 -27.78
CA ALA A 603 12.05 -2.21 -27.12
C ALA A 603 11.16 -2.19 -25.87
N SER A 604 10.93 -1.02 -25.25
CA SER A 604 10.13 -0.93 -24.03
C SER A 604 8.67 -1.30 -24.23
N LEU A 605 8.12 -1.03 -25.43
CA LEU A 605 6.75 -1.42 -25.79
C LEU A 605 6.54 -2.93 -25.92
N GLN A 606 7.61 -3.74 -25.96
CA GLN A 606 7.47 -5.21 -25.94
C GLN A 606 7.02 -5.71 -24.57
N ASN A 607 7.30 -4.96 -23.50
CA ASN A 607 6.89 -5.30 -22.15
C ASN A 607 5.41 -4.94 -21.90
N LEU A 608 4.66 -5.93 -21.40
CA LEU A 608 3.24 -5.81 -21.05
C LEU A 608 2.97 -4.67 -20.06
N ALA A 609 3.74 -4.59 -18.96
CA ALA A 609 3.57 -3.57 -17.92
C ALA A 609 3.84 -2.15 -18.47
N THR A 610 4.78 -2.01 -19.41
CA THR A 610 5.05 -0.73 -20.06
C THR A 610 3.88 -0.28 -20.94
N ARG A 611 3.26 -1.19 -21.72
CA ARG A 611 2.05 -0.86 -22.50
C ARG A 611 0.89 -0.45 -21.60
N ILE A 612 0.58 -1.25 -20.59
CA ILE A 612 -0.44 -0.97 -19.57
C ILE A 612 -0.22 0.40 -18.93
N GLY A 613 1.01 0.67 -18.49
CA GLY A 613 1.33 1.91 -17.82
C GLY A 613 1.33 3.13 -18.73
N ALA A 614 1.69 2.98 -20.01
CA ALA A 614 1.60 4.07 -20.98
C ALA A 614 0.14 4.44 -21.31
N ILE A 615 -0.78 3.46 -21.37
CA ILE A 615 -2.22 3.73 -21.47
C ILE A 615 -2.67 4.54 -20.25
N CYS A 616 -2.41 4.03 -19.04
CA CYS A 616 -2.80 4.69 -17.79
C CYS A 616 -2.26 6.13 -17.68
N ALA A 617 -0.98 6.33 -18.01
CA ALA A 617 -0.35 7.65 -17.99
C ALA A 617 -1.02 8.65 -18.94
N SER A 618 -1.51 8.19 -20.10
CA SER A 618 -2.19 9.05 -21.07
C SER A 618 -3.54 9.57 -20.56
N LEU A 619 -4.28 8.74 -19.83
CA LEU A 619 -5.60 9.11 -19.31
C LEU A 619 -5.49 9.95 -18.02
N ILE A 620 -4.41 9.77 -17.27
CA ILE A 620 -4.12 10.58 -16.08
C ILE A 620 -3.55 11.96 -16.46
N PHE A 621 -2.67 12.00 -17.46
CA PHE A 621 -2.06 13.22 -17.94
C PHE A 621 -2.47 13.46 -19.40
N PRO A 622 -3.62 14.11 -19.65
CA PRO A 622 -4.25 14.15 -20.97
C PRO A 622 -3.53 15.02 -22.01
N ASN A 623 -2.29 15.40 -21.75
CA ASN A 623 -1.40 16.13 -22.64
C ASN A 623 -0.49 15.20 -23.48
N ARG A 624 -0.82 13.91 -23.55
CA ARG A 624 -0.08 12.90 -24.34
C ARG A 624 -1.05 11.84 -24.83
N VAL A 625 -0.93 11.47 -26.11
CA VAL A 625 -1.81 10.48 -26.75
C VAL A 625 -1.08 9.13 -26.86
N PRO A 626 -1.73 7.99 -26.54
CA PRO A 626 -1.12 6.66 -26.63
C PRO A 626 -1.10 6.15 -28.08
N TRP A 627 -0.30 6.80 -28.93
CA TRP A 627 -0.23 6.56 -30.38
C TRP A 627 0.05 5.10 -30.77
N PHE A 628 0.66 4.29 -29.90
CA PHE A 628 0.88 2.85 -30.13
C PHE A 628 -0.41 2.03 -30.25
N LEU A 629 -1.52 2.51 -29.70
CA LEU A 629 -2.82 1.87 -29.89
C LEU A 629 -3.34 2.00 -31.33
N VAL A 630 -2.93 3.04 -32.06
CA VAL A 630 -3.27 3.23 -33.49
C VAL A 630 -2.50 2.25 -34.39
N SER A 631 -1.33 1.79 -33.93
CA SER A 631 -0.50 0.79 -34.64
C SER A 631 -0.87 -0.66 -34.31
N ALA A 632 -1.71 -0.90 -33.30
CA ALA A 632 -2.15 -2.25 -32.95
C ALA A 632 -3.08 -2.80 -34.05
N PRO A 633 -2.86 -4.04 -34.53
CA PRO A 633 -3.66 -4.67 -35.56
C PRO A 633 -5.11 -4.90 -35.16
#